data_AF-L1L2U8-F1
#
_entry.id   AF-L1L2U8-F1
#
_cell.length_a   1.000
_cell.length_b   1.000
_cell.length_c   1.000
_cell.angle_alpha   90.00
_cell.angle_beta   90.00
_cell.angle_gamma   90.00
#
_symmetry.space_group_name_H-M   'P 1'
#
loop_
_entity.id
_entity.type
_entity.pdbx_description
1 polymer ?
#
loop_
_entity_poly.entity_id
_entity_poly.type
_entity_poly.pdbx_seq_one_letter_code
_entity_poly.pdbx_strand_id
1 'polypeptide(L)'
;MTTFATGPTAFNSGGDGLTRDALTVLQPGFTGTTAPDWLLRRLGEGLASVGLFGRNITSPEQLAALTAQLRAEHEDVLVAIDEEGGDVTRLEVRTGSSYPGNHALGAVDDVDLTREVAFALGRRLAECGVNLNWAPSADVNSNP
;
A
#
# COMPACT_ATOMS: atom_id res chain seq x y z
N MET A 1 20.85 48.32 -39.87
CA MET A 1 21.48 47.75 -38.67
C MET A 1 20.37 47.38 -37.70
N THR A 2 19.83 46.16 -37.82
CA THR A 2 19.05 45.52 -36.75
C THR A 2 19.18 44.01 -36.95
N THR A 3 19.99 43.39 -36.11
CA THR A 3 20.26 41.95 -36.10
C THR A 3 19.15 41.27 -35.30
N PHE A 4 18.45 40.30 -35.89
CA PHE A 4 17.57 39.42 -35.14
C PHE A 4 18.42 38.40 -34.40
N ALA A 5 18.46 38.49 -33.07
CA ALA A 5 19.08 37.49 -32.23
C ALA A 5 18.16 36.25 -32.16
N THR A 6 18.56 35.19 -32.88
CA THR A 6 18.08 33.83 -32.64
C THR A 6 18.66 33.36 -31.30
N GLY A 7 17.94 33.61 -30.21
CA GLY A 7 18.23 32.95 -28.94
C GLY A 7 17.94 31.44 -29.07
N PRO A 8 18.78 30.56 -28.49
CA PRO A 8 18.46 29.15 -28.46
C PRO A 8 17.20 28.99 -27.62
N THR A 9 16.11 28.54 -28.23
CA THR A 9 15.03 27.87 -27.51
C THR A 9 15.68 26.64 -26.86
N ALA A 10 16.10 26.79 -25.61
CA ALA A 10 16.37 25.65 -24.76
C ALA A 10 15.06 24.87 -24.73
N PHE A 11 15.00 23.79 -25.50
CA PHE A 11 14.02 22.74 -25.30
C PHE A 11 14.23 22.27 -23.87
N ASN A 12 13.38 22.77 -22.98
CA ASN A 12 13.22 22.21 -21.65
C ASN A 12 12.95 20.72 -21.88
N SER A 13 13.81 19.84 -21.36
CA SER A 13 13.76 18.41 -21.61
C SER A 13 12.42 17.85 -21.12
N GLY A 14 11.44 17.79 -22.01
CA GLY A 14 10.08 17.33 -21.78
C GLY A 14 9.95 15.81 -21.63
N GLY A 15 10.92 15.17 -20.99
CA GLY A 15 10.71 13.88 -20.32
C GLY A 15 10.55 14.20 -18.83
N ASP A 16 9.44 13.91 -18.15
CA ASP A 16 8.51 12.83 -18.42
C ASP A 16 7.24 13.01 -17.56
N GLY A 17 6.45 14.05 -17.86
CA GLY A 17 5.21 14.33 -17.11
C GLY A 17 4.24 13.15 -17.16
N LEU A 18 4.15 12.49 -18.31
CA LEU A 18 3.29 11.32 -18.48
C LEU A 18 3.74 10.12 -17.63
N THR A 19 5.04 9.78 -17.58
CA THR A 19 5.48 8.68 -16.69
C THR A 19 5.33 9.06 -15.24
N ARG A 20 5.61 10.32 -14.85
CA ARG A 20 5.33 10.77 -13.48
C ARG A 20 3.85 10.55 -13.14
N ASP A 21 2.95 11.02 -13.99
CA ASP A 21 1.50 10.87 -13.79
C ASP A 21 1.11 9.39 -13.77
N ALA A 22 1.66 8.57 -14.66
CA ALA A 22 1.42 7.13 -14.68
C ALA A 22 1.89 6.44 -13.38
N LEU A 23 3.04 6.82 -12.84
CA LEU A 23 3.55 6.28 -11.58
C LEU A 23 2.65 6.60 -10.38
N THR A 24 1.85 7.67 -10.42
CA THR A 24 0.93 8.00 -9.33
C THR A 24 -0.30 7.10 -9.24
N VAL A 25 -0.62 6.35 -10.31
CA VAL A 25 -1.81 5.47 -10.38
C VAL A 25 -1.45 3.98 -10.39
N LEU A 26 -0.18 3.65 -10.19
CA LEU A 26 0.30 2.28 -10.12
C LEU A 26 0.52 1.85 -8.67
N GLN A 27 0.14 0.61 -8.37
CA GLN A 27 0.31 -0.01 -7.06
C GLN A 27 0.92 -1.42 -7.17
N PRO A 28 2.20 -1.54 -7.55
CA PRO A 28 2.83 -2.83 -7.76
C PRO A 28 3.06 -3.58 -6.43
N GLY A 29 3.00 -4.90 -6.52
CA GLY A 29 3.58 -5.78 -5.50
C GLY A 29 5.01 -6.20 -5.85
N PHE A 30 5.66 -6.92 -4.94
CA PHE A 30 6.99 -7.48 -5.16
C PHE A 30 7.19 -8.81 -4.40
N THR A 31 8.33 -9.46 -4.60
CA THR A 31 8.72 -10.71 -3.92
C THR A 31 9.84 -10.45 -2.93
N GLY A 32 9.80 -11.15 -1.80
CA GLY A 32 10.78 -11.02 -0.72
C GLY A 32 10.28 -10.12 0.41
N THR A 33 11.06 -10.06 1.48
CA THR A 33 10.73 -9.37 2.74
C THR A 33 11.51 -8.05 2.89
N THR A 34 12.24 -7.64 1.86
CA THR A 34 12.94 -6.36 1.76
C THR A 34 12.60 -5.72 0.42
N ALA A 35 12.62 -4.38 0.37
CA ALA A 35 12.29 -3.68 -0.87
C ALA A 35 13.41 -3.94 -1.91
N PRO A 36 13.08 -4.44 -3.11
CA PRO A 36 14.08 -4.63 -4.16
C PRO A 36 14.49 -3.28 -4.77
N ASP A 37 15.73 -3.19 -5.28
CA ASP A 37 16.31 -1.95 -5.81
C ASP A 37 15.46 -1.28 -6.90
N TRP A 38 14.77 -2.07 -7.73
CA TRP A 38 13.91 -1.51 -8.78
C TRP A 38 12.72 -0.75 -8.17
N LEU A 39 12.19 -1.21 -7.03
CA LEU A 39 11.05 -0.59 -6.37
C LEU A 39 11.48 0.73 -5.74
N LEU A 40 12.60 0.73 -5.01
CA LEU A 40 13.18 1.93 -4.40
C LEU A 40 13.46 3.01 -5.45
N ARG A 41 14.05 2.62 -6.59
CA ARG A 41 14.26 3.53 -7.72
C ARG A 41 12.95 4.12 -8.25
N ARG A 42 11.90 3.30 -8.40
CA ARG A 42 10.59 3.76 -8.89
C ARG A 42 9.91 4.70 -7.89
N LEU A 43 10.07 4.47 -6.59
CA LEU A 43 9.62 5.41 -5.55
C LEU A 43 10.32 6.76 -5.70
N GLY A 44 11.65 6.77 -5.87
CA GLY A 44 12.41 7.98 -6.14
C GLY A 44 12.07 8.67 -7.48
N GLU A 45 11.49 7.94 -8.44
CA GLU A 45 10.98 8.47 -9.71
C GLU A 45 9.52 8.98 -9.62
N GLY A 46 8.81 8.76 -8.52
CA GLY A 46 7.45 9.24 -8.28
C GLY A 46 6.35 8.16 -8.20
N LEU A 47 6.70 6.88 -8.04
CA LEU A 47 5.73 5.83 -7.71
C LEU A 47 5.08 6.16 -6.36
N ALA A 48 3.76 6.30 -6.36
CA ALA A 48 3.04 6.80 -5.18
C ALA A 48 2.51 5.69 -4.26
N SER A 49 2.54 4.43 -4.68
CA SER A 49 1.96 3.34 -3.88
C SER A 49 2.61 1.98 -4.10
N VAL A 50 2.49 1.10 -3.10
CA VAL A 50 2.97 -0.29 -3.09
C VAL A 50 1.92 -1.19 -2.44
N GLY A 51 1.73 -2.39 -3.01
CA GLY A 51 0.87 -3.42 -2.44
C GLY A 51 1.68 -4.53 -1.75
N LEU A 52 1.39 -4.79 -0.47
CA LEU A 52 2.03 -5.85 0.31
C LEU A 52 1.13 -7.08 0.41
N PHE A 53 1.76 -8.25 0.35
CA PHE A 53 1.11 -9.56 0.40
C PHE A 53 1.75 -10.41 1.50
N GLY A 54 1.14 -11.56 1.83
CA GLY A 54 1.67 -12.45 2.88
C GLY A 54 3.12 -12.89 2.67
N ARG A 55 3.59 -12.96 1.42
CA ARG A 55 5.00 -13.26 1.09
C ARG A 55 6.00 -12.17 1.50
N ASN A 56 5.53 -10.96 1.81
CA ASN A 56 6.36 -9.83 2.21
C ASN A 56 6.50 -9.73 3.74
N ILE A 57 5.80 -10.58 4.50
CA ILE A 57 5.63 -10.45 5.95
C ILE A 57 6.16 -11.69 6.67
N THR A 58 7.04 -11.46 7.64
CA THR A 58 7.52 -12.48 8.57
C THR A 58 7.24 -12.13 10.03
N SER A 59 7.24 -10.84 10.37
CA SER A 59 6.85 -10.33 11.68
C SER A 59 6.45 -8.85 11.60
N PRO A 60 5.75 -8.30 12.61
CA PRO A 60 5.44 -6.87 12.69
C PRO A 60 6.69 -5.97 12.63
N GLU A 61 7.78 -6.36 13.30
CA GLU A 61 9.02 -5.59 13.35
C GLU A 61 9.71 -5.55 11.98
N GLN A 62 9.73 -6.69 11.28
CA GLN A 62 10.26 -6.75 9.92
C GLN A 62 9.39 -5.91 8.96
N LEU A 63 8.07 -5.96 9.11
CA LEU A 63 7.17 -5.14 8.30
C LEU A 63 7.38 -3.64 8.55
N ALA A 64 7.51 -3.23 9.81
CA ALA A 64 7.83 -1.84 10.17
C ALA A 64 9.18 -1.39 9.56
N ALA A 65 10.20 -2.24 9.56
CA ALA A 65 11.47 -1.94 8.91
C ALA A 65 11.33 -1.80 7.37
N LEU A 66 10.54 -2.68 6.75
CA LEU A 66 10.24 -2.61 5.32
C LEU A 66 9.50 -1.31 4.97
N THR A 67 8.45 -0.94 5.71
CA THR A 67 7.70 0.29 5.42
C THR A 67 8.51 1.54 5.69
N ALA A 68 9.39 1.53 6.69
CA ALA A 68 10.37 2.60 6.91
C ALA A 68 11.34 2.74 5.72
N GLN A 69 11.80 1.63 5.14
CA GLN A 69 12.65 1.65 3.93
C GLN A 69 11.92 2.29 2.74
N LEU A 70 10.63 1.98 2.54
CA LEU A 70 9.83 2.58 1.46
C LEU A 70 9.62 4.08 1.67
N ARG A 71 9.33 4.51 2.91
CA ARG A 71 9.12 5.93 3.26
C ARG A 71 10.40 6.76 3.19
N ALA A 72 11.56 6.14 3.39
CA ALA A 72 12.84 6.83 3.21
C ALA A 72 13.06 7.28 1.76
N GLU A 73 12.50 6.57 0.78
CA GLU A 73 12.55 6.97 -0.63
C GLU A 73 11.40 7.90 -1.03
N HIS A 74 10.20 7.69 -0.48
CA HIS A 74 9.03 8.52 -0.73
C HIS A 74 8.15 8.63 0.51
N GLU A 75 8.25 9.74 1.25
CA GLU A 75 7.62 9.95 2.57
C GLU A 75 6.10 9.67 2.57
N ASP A 76 5.42 10.13 1.51
CA ASP A 76 3.97 10.05 1.35
C ASP A 76 3.48 8.76 0.66
N VAL A 77 4.34 7.73 0.53
CA VAL A 77 3.96 6.50 -0.20
C VAL A 77 2.76 5.83 0.47
N LEU A 78 1.78 5.42 -0.36
CA LEU A 78 0.69 4.55 0.08
C LEU A 78 1.19 3.11 0.14
N VAL A 79 1.39 2.60 1.35
CA VAL A 79 1.65 1.19 1.61
C VAL A 79 0.31 0.54 1.91
N ALA A 80 -0.17 -0.28 0.97
CA ALA A 80 -1.41 -1.02 1.17
C ALA A 80 -1.20 -2.49 1.45
N ILE A 81 -2.23 -3.06 2.04
CA ILE A 81 -2.34 -4.47 2.41
C ILE A 81 -3.80 -4.88 2.31
N ASP A 82 -4.03 -6.20 2.34
CA ASP A 82 -5.33 -6.83 2.32
C ASP A 82 -5.61 -7.54 3.66
N GLU A 83 -5.93 -6.78 4.71
CA GLU A 83 -6.14 -7.30 6.07
C GLU A 83 -7.60 -7.10 6.49
N GLU A 84 -8.46 -8.08 6.16
CA GLU A 84 -9.89 -8.07 6.52
C GLU A 84 -10.18 -8.81 7.83
N GLY A 85 -9.25 -9.63 8.31
CA GLY A 85 -9.50 -10.60 9.39
C GLY A 85 -10.05 -11.93 8.85
N GLY A 86 -10.23 -12.92 9.73
CA GLY A 86 -10.65 -14.26 9.33
C GLY A 86 -9.71 -14.91 8.31
N ASP A 87 -10.26 -15.38 7.19
CA ASP A 87 -9.49 -16.06 6.13
C ASP A 87 -8.58 -15.12 5.33
N VAL A 88 -8.87 -13.81 5.35
CA VAL A 88 -8.10 -12.79 4.62
C VAL A 88 -7.26 -11.99 5.62
N THR A 89 -6.13 -12.59 5.99
CA THR A 89 -5.09 -11.96 6.80
C THR A 89 -3.73 -12.03 6.13
N ARG A 90 -2.91 -11.00 6.34
CA ARG A 90 -1.52 -10.92 5.90
C ARG A 90 -0.56 -10.82 7.08
N LEU A 91 -0.94 -10.11 8.14
CA LEU A 91 -0.17 -10.04 9.39
C LEU A 91 -0.02 -11.43 10.04
N GLU A 92 -1.06 -12.25 9.97
CA GLU A 92 -1.12 -13.56 10.63
C GLU A 92 -1.28 -14.72 9.64
N VAL A 93 -0.88 -14.50 8.38
CA VAL A 93 -1.02 -15.47 7.27
C VAL A 93 -0.46 -16.87 7.57
N ARG A 94 0.50 -16.97 8.50
CA ARG A 94 1.15 -18.24 8.88
C ARG A 94 0.43 -18.99 10.00
N THR A 95 -0.40 -18.32 10.78
CA THR A 95 -1.02 -18.84 12.00
C THR A 95 -2.54 -18.85 11.94
N GLY A 96 -3.13 -18.13 10.99
CA GLY A 96 -4.57 -17.84 10.96
C GLY A 96 -4.88 -16.59 11.77
N SER A 97 -5.95 -15.89 11.39
CA SER A 97 -6.32 -14.62 12.02
C SER A 97 -6.86 -14.81 13.44
N SER A 98 -6.40 -13.96 14.34
CA SER A 98 -6.89 -13.79 15.70
C SER A 98 -8.16 -12.94 15.75
N TYR A 99 -8.54 -12.32 14.63
CA TYR A 99 -9.73 -11.48 14.50
C TYR A 99 -10.77 -12.20 13.63
N PRO A 100 -12.06 -12.09 13.97
CA PRO A 100 -13.12 -12.64 13.12
C PRO A 100 -13.12 -11.95 11.76
N GLY A 101 -13.47 -12.70 10.70
CA GLY A 101 -13.72 -12.12 9.38
C GLY A 101 -15.15 -11.58 9.25
N ASN A 102 -15.42 -10.89 8.13
CA ASN A 102 -16.70 -10.19 7.88
C ASN A 102 -17.93 -11.09 8.05
N HIS A 103 -17.89 -12.34 7.60
CA HIS A 103 -19.03 -13.27 7.76
C HIS A 103 -19.33 -13.57 9.23
N ALA A 104 -18.30 -13.81 10.05
CA ALA A 104 -18.47 -14.09 11.47
C ALA A 104 -18.98 -12.85 12.22
N LEU A 105 -18.46 -11.66 11.90
CA LEU A 105 -18.96 -10.39 12.45
C LEU A 105 -20.43 -10.14 12.06
N GLY A 106 -20.79 -10.40 10.80
CA GLY A 106 -22.17 -10.30 10.33
C GLY A 106 -23.12 -11.29 11.01
N ALA A 107 -22.64 -12.49 11.37
CA ALA A 107 -23.44 -13.46 12.14
C ALA A 107 -23.66 -13.03 13.60
N VAL A 108 -22.74 -12.25 14.18
CA VAL A 108 -22.89 -11.66 15.52
C VAL A 108 -23.86 -10.47 15.50
N ASP A 109 -23.93 -9.74 14.38
CA ASP A 109 -24.84 -8.60 14.16
C ASP A 109 -24.68 -7.47 15.21
N ASP A 110 -23.42 -7.16 15.54
CA ASP A 110 -23.05 -6.07 16.45
C ASP A 110 -22.10 -5.09 15.75
N VAL A 111 -22.62 -3.87 15.52
CA VAL A 111 -21.89 -2.79 14.84
C VAL A 111 -20.77 -2.20 15.69
N ASP A 112 -20.93 -2.17 17.02
CA ASP A 112 -19.93 -1.61 17.92
C ASP A 112 -18.75 -2.58 18.04
N LEU A 113 -19.01 -3.89 18.17
CA LEU A 113 -17.98 -4.92 18.08
C LEU A 113 -17.25 -4.88 16.73
N THR A 114 -18.00 -4.75 15.63
CA THR A 114 -17.41 -4.63 14.28
C THR A 114 -16.47 -3.43 14.19
N ARG A 115 -16.86 -2.29 14.76
CA ARG A 115 -16.01 -1.09 14.81
C ARG A 115 -14.77 -1.30 15.67
N GLU A 116 -14.89 -1.97 16.81
CA GLU A 116 -13.76 -2.29 17.69
C GLU A 116 -12.73 -3.19 17.00
N VAL A 117 -13.20 -4.24 16.31
CA VAL A 117 -12.34 -5.14 15.52
C VAL A 117 -11.64 -4.39 14.39
N ALA A 118 -12.38 -3.61 13.59
CA ALA A 118 -11.80 -2.82 12.50
C ALA A 118 -10.77 -1.80 13.02
N PHE A 119 -11.06 -1.15 14.15
CA PHE A 119 -10.14 -0.20 14.78
C PHE A 119 -8.86 -0.90 15.27
N ALA A 120 -8.98 -2.07 15.89
CA ALA A 120 -7.84 -2.86 16.34
C ALA A 120 -6.96 -3.32 15.17
N LEU A 121 -7.55 -3.82 14.09
CA LEU A 121 -6.80 -4.17 12.86
C LEU A 121 -6.09 -2.94 12.27
N GLY A 122 -6.79 -1.81 12.12
CA GLY A 122 -6.21 -0.57 11.62
C GLY A 122 -5.03 -0.07 12.46
N ARG A 123 -5.12 -0.19 13.80
CA ARG A 123 -4.01 0.16 14.70
C ARG A 123 -2.78 -0.72 14.47
N ARG A 124 -2.96 -2.04 14.37
CA ARG A 124 -1.85 -2.97 14.12
C ARG A 124 -1.16 -2.69 12.79
N LEU A 125 -1.93 -2.35 11.76
CA LEU A 125 -1.40 -1.94 10.46
C LEU A 125 -0.59 -0.64 10.57
N ALA A 126 -1.15 0.37 11.23
CA ALA A 126 -0.48 1.67 11.43
C ALA A 126 0.82 1.54 12.23
N GLU A 127 0.86 0.69 13.26
CA GLU A 127 2.07 0.36 14.04
C GLU A 127 3.17 -0.25 13.16
N CYS A 128 2.79 -0.93 12.07
CA CYS A 128 3.72 -1.47 11.07
C CYS A 128 4.01 -0.50 9.90
N GLY A 129 3.50 0.73 9.93
CA GLY A 129 3.70 1.75 8.90
C GLY A 129 2.83 1.60 7.64
N VAL A 130 1.89 0.64 7.65
CA VAL A 130 0.86 0.49 6.60
C VAL A 130 -0.20 1.57 6.78
N ASN A 131 -0.56 2.26 5.70
CA ASN A 131 -1.49 3.41 5.74
C ASN A 131 -2.68 3.28 4.80
N LEU A 132 -2.82 2.16 4.08
CA LEU A 132 -4.00 1.83 3.30
C LEU A 132 -4.37 0.36 3.53
N ASN A 133 -5.64 0.06 3.72
CA ASN A 133 -6.14 -1.31 3.79
C ASN A 133 -7.18 -1.49 2.68
N TRP A 134 -7.10 -2.58 1.92
CA TRP A 134 -8.09 -2.96 0.92
C TRP A 134 -9.28 -3.67 1.57
N ALA A 135 -9.80 -3.07 2.64
CA ALA A 135 -10.85 -3.61 3.47
C ALA A 135 -11.77 -2.46 3.94
N PRO A 136 -13.03 -2.74 4.29
CA PRO A 136 -13.68 -4.06 4.27
C PRO A 136 -14.18 -4.46 2.87
N SER A 137 -14.37 -5.76 2.62
CA SER A 137 -15.32 -6.18 1.57
C SER A 137 -16.73 -5.69 1.93
N ALA A 138 -17.37 -5.00 0.99
CA ALA A 138 -18.77 -4.59 1.06
C ALA A 138 -19.67 -5.46 0.16
N ASP A 139 -19.17 -6.62 -0.26
CA ASP A 139 -19.92 -7.54 -1.10
C ASP A 139 -21.05 -8.20 -0.31
N VAL A 140 -22.20 -8.39 -0.96
CA VAL A 140 -23.33 -9.12 -0.40
C VAL A 140 -23.30 -10.55 -0.91
N ASN A 141 -23.02 -11.50 -0.02
CA ASN A 141 -22.99 -12.91 -0.36
C ASN A 141 -24.42 -13.50 -0.50
N SER A 142 -25.11 -13.15 -1.59
CA SER A 142 -26.49 -13.59 -1.87
C SER A 142 -26.59 -14.94 -2.59
N ASN A 143 -25.46 -15.57 -2.94
CA ASN A 143 -25.41 -16.83 -3.68
C ASN A 143 -24.64 -17.90 -2.87
N PRO A 144 -25.35 -18.90 -2.30
CA PRO A 144 -24.76 -19.91 -1.41
C PRO A 144 -23.97 -21.00 -2.14
#